data_AF-A0A554MWQ2-F1
#
_entry.id   AF-A0A554MWQ2-F1
#
_cell.length_a   1.000
_cell.length_b   1.000
_cell.length_c   1.000
_cell.angle_alpha   90.00
_cell.angle_beta   90.00
_cell.angle_gamma   90.00
#
_symmetry.space_group_name_H-M   'P 1'
#
loop_
_entity.id
_entity.type
_entity.pdbx_description
1 polymer ?
#
loop_
_entity_poly.entity_id
_entity_poly.type
_entity_poly.pdbx_seq_one_letter_code
_entity_poly.pdbx_strand_id
1 'polypeptide(L)'
;MDMKRQFAAALVALMLVTAGCSFGGTGPGDSGEPSDGTSGDAVGTINFYISDQPGAIEDFEHLNVTVSQVEFRRAGSEDDDEDGSTPTDNTATTSAGATDEEMDDSGVQRFDIDDRTVDLTRLKGDNATLLEEFEVENGTYTQVRISVSEINGTLTDGSSADVKLPSEKLRINQQFVVGTNESVDFVYDITVIKRGQSGSYNIQPVASESGTEVPIDRVDDDDEEMDDEEMTATPTDDGSAGDQAKMNFYVSDQQNAIDDFRHLNVTIEAVGFQRGGESGNWTEYDVDDRTVDLTRLQGDNATLLNSFGIPAGNYTKVFIHVNEVNGTLTDGSSTDVKLPSEEIQLNENFEAAPDSEIDFVYDITIIKRGRSGSYNIKPVASESGTDVPIDRVDDDEDADEERGQDERDDPDRGDEMADDETAEFDAEFVGNVTAGENATVYVSQNGTAVENATVTYEGDEYLTNAGGNVTLAVPSDAEEVEVEVEYEDGTVTLKEEVESSDEETVTATEEENTETETTTATPTPTLTGTSTDTANG
;
A
#
# COMPACT_ATOMS: atom_id res chain seq x y z
N MET A 1 46.90 -31.92 -30.77
CA MET A 1 46.75 -30.60 -31.40
C MET A 1 45.46 -30.03 -30.86
N ASP A 2 45.57 -29.40 -29.71
CA ASP A 2 44.50 -28.71 -29.00
C ASP A 2 44.18 -27.38 -29.71
N MET A 3 42.90 -27.01 -29.73
CA MET A 3 42.49 -25.67 -30.14
C MET A 3 41.53 -25.10 -29.10
N LYS A 4 42.10 -24.21 -28.27
CA LYS A 4 41.42 -23.33 -27.31
C LYS A 4 40.54 -22.33 -28.06
N ARG A 5 39.33 -22.06 -27.54
CA ARG A 5 38.56 -20.85 -27.86
C ARG A 5 38.52 -19.96 -26.61
N GLN A 6 38.76 -18.68 -26.84
CA GLN A 6 38.98 -17.62 -25.86
C GLN A 6 37.64 -16.98 -25.44
N PHE A 7 37.51 -16.68 -24.16
CA PHE A 7 36.50 -15.78 -23.61
C PHE A 7 37.01 -14.34 -23.67
N ALA A 8 36.16 -13.40 -24.09
CA ALA A 8 36.42 -11.97 -24.04
C ALA A 8 35.76 -11.39 -22.79
N ALA A 9 36.56 -10.77 -21.93
CA ALA A 9 36.11 -9.96 -20.80
C ALA A 9 35.99 -8.50 -21.26
N ALA A 10 34.84 -7.87 -21.00
CA ALA A 10 34.63 -6.44 -21.17
C ALA A 10 34.73 -5.76 -19.79
N LEU A 11 35.50 -4.68 -19.75
CA LEU A 11 35.94 -3.95 -18.57
C LEU A 11 35.04 -2.70 -18.43
N VAL A 12 34.21 -2.64 -17.40
CA VAL A 12 33.41 -1.44 -17.07
C VAL A 12 34.14 -0.65 -16.00
N ALA A 13 34.41 0.61 -16.31
CA ALA A 13 35.15 1.55 -15.48
C ALA A 13 34.21 2.26 -14.49
N LEU A 14 34.59 2.20 -13.21
CA LEU A 14 33.95 2.90 -12.09
C LEU A 14 34.37 4.37 -12.07
N MET A 15 33.42 5.30 -12.26
CA MET A 15 33.63 6.74 -12.10
C MET A 15 33.27 7.15 -10.67
N LEU A 16 34.28 7.44 -9.84
CA LEU A 16 34.13 8.13 -8.55
C LEU A 16 34.01 9.64 -8.79
N VAL A 17 32.89 10.24 -8.38
CA VAL A 17 32.74 11.69 -8.27
C VAL A 17 33.01 12.08 -6.82
N THR A 18 34.15 12.73 -6.58
CA THR A 18 34.44 13.40 -5.31
C THR A 18 34.13 14.88 -5.45
N ALA A 19 33.14 15.37 -4.70
CA ALA A 19 32.91 16.80 -4.50
C ALA A 19 33.12 17.13 -3.02
N GLY A 20 34.36 17.47 -2.68
CA GLY A 20 34.70 18.22 -1.47
C GLY A 20 35.15 19.61 -1.87
N CYS A 21 34.54 20.66 -1.33
CA CYS A 21 35.05 22.03 -1.42
C CYS A 21 34.87 22.74 -0.07
N SER A 22 35.97 22.75 0.69
CA SER A 22 36.25 23.71 1.74
C SER A 22 36.65 25.03 1.09
N PHE A 23 35.97 26.14 1.41
CA PHE A 23 36.46 27.49 1.11
C PHE A 23 36.13 28.44 2.27
N GLY A 24 37.18 28.91 2.95
CA GLY A 24 37.09 29.92 4.00
C GLY A 24 37.09 31.35 3.43
N GLY A 25 36.22 32.19 3.98
CA GLY A 25 36.20 33.64 3.75
C GLY A 25 35.91 34.38 5.05
N THR A 26 36.86 35.19 5.50
CA THR A 26 36.81 36.00 6.73
C THR A 26 36.09 37.33 6.49
N GLY A 27 35.11 37.68 7.33
CA GLY A 27 34.50 39.01 7.41
C GLY A 27 33.61 39.11 8.68
N PRO A 28 33.68 40.20 9.48
CA PRO A 28 33.11 40.20 10.82
C PRO A 28 31.70 40.80 10.90
N GLY A 29 30.85 40.18 11.72
CA GLY A 29 29.66 40.78 12.30
C GLY A 29 28.34 40.25 11.75
N ASP A 30 27.76 39.26 12.43
CA ASP A 30 26.52 39.46 13.18
C ASP A 30 26.32 38.26 14.12
N SER A 31 25.84 38.52 15.33
CA SER A 31 25.65 37.53 16.38
C SER A 31 24.22 36.99 16.32
N GLY A 32 24.06 35.82 15.70
CA GLY A 32 22.93 34.91 15.91
C GLY A 32 23.51 33.55 16.29
N GLU A 33 23.26 33.11 17.52
CA GLU A 33 23.67 31.81 18.04
C GLU A 33 23.10 30.68 17.16
N PRO A 34 23.91 29.74 16.64
CA PRO A 34 23.37 28.46 16.21
C PRO A 34 23.14 27.62 17.46
N SER A 35 21.88 27.26 17.69
CA SER A 35 21.48 26.19 18.59
C SER A 35 22.27 24.93 18.25
N ASP A 36 22.75 24.26 19.28
CA ASP A 36 23.38 22.94 19.24
C ASP A 36 22.32 21.92 18.83
N GLY A 37 22.10 21.78 17.52
CA GLY A 37 21.29 20.71 16.96
C GLY A 37 22.10 19.42 17.05
N THR A 38 21.74 18.58 18.01
CA THR A 38 22.11 17.17 18.07
C THR A 38 22.10 16.57 16.67
N SER A 39 23.24 16.06 16.20
CA SER A 39 23.26 15.10 15.10
C SER A 39 22.46 13.89 15.55
N GLY A 40 21.15 13.87 15.29
CA GLY A 40 20.44 12.61 15.18
C GLY A 40 21.07 11.89 14.00
N ASP A 41 21.68 10.73 14.24
CA ASP A 41 22.14 9.88 13.14
C ASP A 41 20.94 9.64 12.23
N ALA A 42 21.04 10.05 10.98
CA ALA A 42 19.94 9.93 10.05
C ALA A 42 19.50 8.44 9.97
N VAL A 43 18.27 8.13 10.32
CA VAL A 43 17.72 6.76 10.36
C VAL A 43 16.94 6.44 9.09
N GLY A 44 16.76 5.16 8.80
CA GLY A 44 15.80 4.63 7.83
C GLY A 44 15.13 3.37 8.39
N THR A 45 14.25 2.74 7.62
CA THR A 45 13.39 1.64 8.09
C THR A 45 13.65 0.36 7.29
N ILE A 46 13.70 -0.78 7.97
CA ILE A 46 13.71 -2.11 7.33
C ILE A 46 12.40 -2.82 7.67
N ASN A 47 11.60 -3.13 6.64
CA ASN A 47 10.43 -4.01 6.78
C ASN A 47 10.93 -5.45 6.60
N PHE A 48 10.93 -6.24 7.67
CA PHE A 48 11.60 -7.53 7.68
C PHE A 48 10.59 -8.67 7.51
N TYR A 49 10.64 -9.35 6.36
CA TYR A 49 9.74 -10.44 6.01
C TYR A 49 10.41 -11.80 6.18
N ILE A 50 9.65 -12.84 6.50
CA ILE A 50 10.09 -14.24 6.49
C ILE A 50 9.36 -15.01 5.39
N SER A 51 10.10 -15.80 4.61
CA SER A 51 9.58 -16.75 3.61
C SER A 51 10.21 -18.13 3.76
N ASP A 52 9.62 -19.14 3.10
CA ASP A 52 10.17 -20.48 2.92
C ASP A 52 10.48 -20.80 1.45
N GLN A 53 11.74 -21.15 1.18
CA GLN A 53 12.13 -21.78 -0.07
C GLN A 53 11.70 -23.25 -0.06
N PRO A 54 10.94 -23.68 -1.09
CA PRO A 54 10.47 -25.06 -1.22
C PRO A 54 11.60 -26.08 -1.04
N GLY A 55 11.49 -26.88 0.01
CA GLY A 55 12.46 -27.91 0.39
C GLY A 55 11.78 -29.21 0.80
N ALA A 56 12.00 -29.61 2.05
CA ALA A 56 11.25 -30.70 2.70
C ALA A 56 10.01 -30.19 3.45
N ILE A 57 9.60 -28.94 3.22
CA ILE A 57 8.46 -28.30 3.88
C ILE A 57 7.15 -29.05 3.62
N GLU A 58 7.03 -29.74 2.47
CA GLU A 58 5.86 -30.56 2.11
C GLU A 58 5.67 -31.80 3.00
N ASP A 59 6.70 -32.20 3.77
CA ASP A 59 6.55 -33.27 4.77
C ASP A 59 5.76 -32.79 6.00
N PHE A 60 5.57 -31.47 6.17
CA PHE A 60 4.92 -30.83 7.32
C PHE A 60 3.47 -30.45 7.02
N GLU A 61 2.62 -30.67 8.02
CA GLU A 61 1.28 -30.06 8.10
C GLU A 61 1.40 -28.63 8.65
N HIS A 62 2.26 -28.42 9.66
CA HIS A 62 2.59 -27.12 10.23
C HIS A 62 4.08 -27.08 10.60
N LEU A 63 4.76 -25.96 10.37
CA LEU A 63 6.12 -25.73 10.80
C LEU A 63 6.24 -24.34 11.40
N ASN A 64 5.99 -24.27 12.71
CA ASN A 64 6.01 -23.03 13.47
C ASN A 64 7.43 -22.71 13.91
N VAL A 65 7.88 -21.49 13.62
CA VAL A 65 9.20 -20.97 14.00
C VAL A 65 9.00 -19.69 14.79
N THR A 66 9.52 -19.66 16.01
CA THR A 66 9.47 -18.48 16.89
C THR A 66 10.79 -17.74 16.82
N VAL A 67 10.74 -16.50 16.31
CA VAL A 67 11.90 -15.62 16.23
C VAL A 67 11.87 -14.66 17.40
N SER A 68 13.02 -14.48 18.05
CA SER A 68 13.13 -13.67 19.28
C SER A 68 14.03 -12.46 19.11
N GLN A 69 14.81 -12.40 18.02
CA GLN A 69 15.77 -11.33 17.80
C GLN A 69 16.22 -11.24 16.35
N VAL A 70 16.49 -10.03 15.88
CA VAL A 70 17.10 -9.74 14.58
C VAL A 70 18.35 -8.87 14.78
N GLU A 71 19.41 -9.15 14.01
CA GLU A 71 20.66 -8.38 14.02
C GLU A 71 21.05 -7.96 12.61
N PHE A 72 21.42 -6.69 12.43
CA PHE A 72 21.90 -6.13 11.17
C PHE A 72 23.33 -5.63 11.31
N ARG A 73 24.25 -6.06 10.42
CA ARG A 73 25.65 -5.61 10.42
C ARG A 73 25.94 -4.62 9.30
N ARG A 74 26.44 -3.43 9.62
CA ARG A 74 26.87 -2.38 8.67
C ARG A 74 28.24 -2.67 8.05
N ALA A 75 28.46 -2.20 6.83
CA ALA A 75 29.73 -2.21 6.13
C ALA A 75 30.63 -1.10 6.69
N GLY A 76 31.91 -1.40 6.95
CA GLY A 76 32.88 -0.39 7.39
C GLY A 76 33.05 -0.27 8.90
N SER A 77 32.38 -1.11 9.69
CA SER A 77 32.88 -1.51 11.00
C SER A 77 34.10 -2.38 10.77
N GLU A 78 35.28 -1.94 11.21
CA GLU A 78 36.51 -2.73 11.12
C GLU A 78 36.31 -4.02 11.91
N ASP A 79 36.07 -5.15 11.21
CA ASP A 79 36.44 -6.51 11.63
C ASP A 79 36.27 -7.46 10.44
N ASP A 80 37.28 -7.43 9.57
CA ASP A 80 37.72 -8.58 8.77
C ASP A 80 38.32 -9.61 9.74
N ASP A 81 37.51 -10.55 10.22
CA ASP A 81 38.05 -11.75 10.90
C ASP A 81 37.60 -13.02 10.18
N GLU A 82 38.58 -13.57 9.45
CA GLU A 82 38.62 -14.95 8.97
C GLU A 82 38.61 -15.94 10.15
N ASP A 83 37.63 -16.85 10.15
CA ASP A 83 37.66 -18.26 10.60
C ASP A 83 38.46 -18.65 11.86
N GLY A 84 37.78 -19.24 12.86
CA GLY A 84 38.48 -20.03 13.89
C GLY A 84 37.71 -20.39 15.15
N SER A 85 37.00 -21.52 15.11
CA SER A 85 36.48 -22.23 16.29
C SER A 85 37.50 -22.36 17.44
N THR A 86 37.16 -21.92 18.66
CA THR A 86 37.43 -22.66 19.91
C THR A 86 36.52 -22.20 21.08
N PRO A 87 36.00 -23.13 21.91
CA PRO A 87 35.16 -22.81 23.07
C PRO A 87 35.98 -22.71 24.36
N THR A 88 35.74 -21.71 25.22
CA THR A 88 36.19 -21.77 26.62
C THR A 88 35.26 -21.04 27.60
N ASP A 89 34.48 -21.85 28.32
CA ASP A 89 34.17 -21.83 29.76
C ASP A 89 34.01 -20.50 30.56
N ASN A 90 32.78 -20.33 31.08
CA ASN A 90 32.39 -19.92 32.43
C ASN A 90 33.22 -18.89 33.21
N THR A 91 32.59 -17.75 33.55
CA THR A 91 32.58 -17.24 34.94
C THR A 91 31.30 -16.45 35.21
N ALA A 92 30.49 -16.96 36.13
CA ALA A 92 29.36 -16.27 36.71
C ALA A 92 29.81 -15.07 37.57
N THR A 93 29.12 -13.93 37.45
CA THR A 93 28.97 -12.95 38.54
C THR A 93 27.61 -12.27 38.41
N THR A 94 26.89 -12.30 39.52
CA THR A 94 25.55 -11.77 39.75
C THR A 94 25.54 -10.25 39.96
N SER A 95 24.44 -9.61 39.51
CA SER A 95 23.62 -8.64 40.24
C SER A 95 23.56 -7.19 39.71
N ALA A 96 22.36 -6.89 39.19
CA ALA A 96 21.54 -5.68 39.39
C ALA A 96 21.89 -4.37 38.67
N GLY A 97 21.03 -4.03 37.70
CA GLY A 97 20.32 -2.75 37.68
C GLY A 97 20.99 -1.59 36.97
N ALA A 98 21.01 -1.64 35.65
CA ALA A 98 20.92 -0.51 34.72
C ALA A 98 20.65 -1.12 33.33
N THR A 99 19.72 -0.58 32.54
CA THR A 99 19.59 -0.86 31.10
C THR A 99 20.80 -0.24 30.43
N ASP A 100 21.87 -1.03 30.37
CA ASP A 100 23.09 -0.70 29.66
C ASP A 100 22.83 -1.07 28.20
N GLU A 101 22.68 -0.03 27.37
CA GLU A 101 23.00 -0.09 25.94
C GLU A 101 24.49 -0.49 25.86
N GLU A 102 24.77 -1.78 26.07
CA GLU A 102 26.10 -2.36 25.88
C GLU A 102 26.40 -2.21 24.38
N MET A 103 27.05 -1.09 24.04
CA MET A 103 27.72 -0.87 22.77
C MET A 103 28.80 -1.94 22.62
N ASP A 104 28.40 -3.11 22.10
CA ASP A 104 29.26 -4.22 21.75
C ASP A 104 29.25 -4.43 20.24
N ASP A 105 30.46 -4.47 19.68
CA ASP A 105 30.84 -4.58 18.28
C ASP A 105 30.36 -3.45 17.34
N SER A 106 31.32 -2.66 16.85
CA SER A 106 31.21 -1.35 16.20
C SER A 106 30.46 -1.26 14.85
N GLY A 107 29.55 -2.19 14.57
CA GLY A 107 28.67 -2.17 13.40
C GLY A 107 27.50 -3.14 13.45
N VAL A 108 27.14 -3.72 14.59
CA VAL A 108 25.97 -4.60 14.70
C VAL A 108 24.85 -3.89 15.45
N GLN A 109 23.68 -3.74 14.82
CA GLN A 109 22.46 -3.29 15.46
C GLN A 109 21.60 -4.52 15.79
N ARG A 110 21.16 -4.62 17.04
CA ARG A 110 20.48 -5.78 17.61
C ARG A 110 19.11 -5.36 18.11
N PHE A 111 18.08 -6.05 17.66
CA PHE A 111 16.69 -5.79 17.98
C PHE A 111 16.09 -7.04 18.57
N ASP A 112 15.69 -6.98 19.84
CA ASP A 112 14.88 -8.03 20.46
C ASP A 112 13.44 -7.85 19.99
N ILE A 113 12.79 -8.96 19.62
CA ILE A 113 11.38 -8.97 19.19
C ILE A 113 10.57 -9.79 20.19
N ASP A 114 9.27 -9.50 20.31
CA ASP A 114 8.34 -10.11 21.28
C ASP A 114 7.99 -11.57 20.93
N ASP A 115 8.99 -12.43 20.70
CA ASP A 115 8.88 -13.87 20.40
C ASP A 115 7.77 -14.19 19.38
N ARG A 116 7.86 -13.62 18.17
CA ARG A 116 6.86 -13.79 17.12
C ARG A 116 6.96 -15.18 16.49
N THR A 117 5.84 -15.92 16.43
CA THR A 117 5.74 -17.25 15.82
C THR A 117 5.10 -17.17 14.44
N VAL A 118 5.74 -17.78 13.43
CA VAL A 118 5.25 -17.87 12.05
C VAL A 118 5.18 -19.32 11.58
N ASP A 119 4.15 -19.71 10.80
CA ASP A 119 4.04 -21.04 10.18
C ASP A 119 4.62 -21.03 8.76
N LEU A 120 5.84 -21.58 8.61
CA LEU A 120 6.54 -21.63 7.32
C LEU A 120 5.81 -22.45 6.25
N THR A 121 4.87 -23.32 6.62
CA THR A 121 4.12 -24.11 5.62
C THR A 121 3.17 -23.25 4.77
N ARG A 122 2.80 -22.06 5.26
CA ARG A 122 2.03 -21.05 4.54
C ARG A 122 2.88 -20.16 3.65
N LEU A 123 4.17 -20.04 3.95
CA LEU A 123 5.06 -19.03 3.36
C LEU A 123 5.93 -19.57 2.23
N LYS A 124 5.39 -20.48 1.41
CA LYS A 124 6.18 -21.16 0.37
C LYS A 124 6.38 -20.28 -0.86
N GLY A 125 7.62 -20.20 -1.34
CA GLY A 125 7.96 -19.46 -2.55
C GLY A 125 7.94 -17.96 -2.30
N ASP A 126 7.22 -17.22 -3.14
CA ASP A 126 7.13 -15.76 -3.02
C ASP A 126 6.27 -15.32 -1.82
N ASN A 127 5.54 -16.25 -1.20
CA ASN A 127 4.72 -15.99 -0.02
C ASN A 127 5.58 -15.62 1.20
N ALA A 128 5.34 -14.47 1.83
CA ALA A 128 6.07 -14.06 3.03
C ALA A 128 5.17 -13.31 4.02
N THR A 129 5.47 -13.41 5.32
CA THR A 129 4.82 -12.58 6.35
C THR A 129 5.79 -11.54 6.89
N LEU A 130 5.28 -10.34 7.20
CA LEU A 130 6.01 -9.32 7.94
C LEU A 130 6.26 -9.82 9.37
N LEU A 131 7.53 -9.86 9.76
CA LEU A 131 7.90 -10.19 11.13
C LEU A 131 7.87 -8.95 12.02
N GLU A 132 8.60 -7.90 11.62
CA GLU A 132 8.69 -6.62 12.32
C GLU A 132 9.33 -5.54 11.43
N GLU A 133 9.13 -4.27 11.80
CA GLU A 133 9.78 -3.12 11.19
C GLU A 133 10.88 -2.56 12.12
N PHE A 134 12.08 -2.36 11.59
CA PHE A 134 13.23 -1.91 12.38
C PHE A 134 13.71 -0.52 11.94
N GLU A 135 13.83 0.40 12.90
CA GLU A 135 14.54 1.66 12.69
C GLU A 135 16.05 1.43 12.80
N VAL A 136 16.76 1.72 11.71
CA VAL A 136 18.20 1.46 11.60
C VAL A 136 18.94 2.69 11.10
N GLU A 137 20.20 2.85 11.51
CA GLU A 137 21.04 3.92 10.98
C GLU A 137 21.18 3.84 9.45
N ASN A 138 21.12 4.97 8.75
CA ASN A 138 21.40 4.96 7.31
C ASN A 138 22.81 4.36 7.04
N GLY A 139 22.92 3.56 5.99
CA GLY A 139 24.19 2.97 5.61
C GLY A 139 24.06 1.71 4.76
N THR A 140 25.21 1.14 4.45
CA THR A 140 25.28 -0.16 3.77
C THR A 140 25.34 -1.26 4.80
N TYR A 141 24.47 -2.25 4.70
CA TYR A 141 24.46 -3.46 5.51
C TYR A 141 25.10 -4.61 4.72
N THR A 142 25.69 -5.57 5.41
CA THR A 142 26.42 -6.71 4.81
C THR A 142 25.98 -8.05 5.34
N GLN A 143 25.29 -8.06 6.48
CA GLN A 143 24.87 -9.28 7.14
C GLN A 143 23.57 -9.05 7.87
N VAL A 144 22.68 -10.04 7.81
CA VAL A 144 21.48 -10.15 8.63
C VAL A 144 21.53 -11.44 9.41
N ARG A 145 21.04 -11.42 10.64
CA ARG A 145 20.97 -12.61 11.48
C ARG A 145 19.66 -12.63 12.25
N ILE A 146 19.05 -13.80 12.36
CA ILE A 146 17.90 -14.02 13.24
C ILE A 146 18.26 -15.01 14.34
N SER A 147 17.73 -14.81 15.55
CA SER A 147 17.77 -15.78 16.64
C SER A 147 16.39 -16.42 16.76
N VAL A 148 16.36 -17.75 16.78
CA VAL A 148 15.11 -18.52 16.87
C VAL A 148 15.06 -19.16 18.25
N SER A 149 14.03 -18.84 19.02
CA SER A 149 13.83 -19.35 20.37
C SER A 149 13.21 -20.74 20.36
N GLU A 150 12.29 -21.01 19.43
CA GLU A 150 11.55 -22.26 19.37
C GLU A 150 11.22 -22.70 17.94
N ILE A 151 11.16 -24.02 17.71
CA ILE A 151 10.63 -24.62 16.48
C ILE A 151 9.74 -25.81 16.82
N ASN A 152 8.51 -25.78 16.30
CA ASN A 152 7.53 -26.84 16.45
C ASN A 152 7.04 -27.30 15.08
N GLY A 153 7.44 -28.51 14.68
CA GLY A 153 7.02 -29.10 13.42
C GLY A 153 6.03 -30.25 13.62
N THR A 154 4.89 -30.19 12.94
CA THR A 154 3.92 -31.28 12.83
C THR A 154 3.97 -31.84 11.41
N LEU A 155 4.20 -33.15 11.25
CA LEU A 155 4.23 -33.82 9.96
C LEU A 155 2.82 -34.11 9.45
N THR A 156 2.67 -34.32 8.14
CA THR A 156 1.37 -34.65 7.50
C THR A 156 0.71 -35.94 8.01
N ASP A 157 1.41 -36.77 8.79
CA ASP A 157 0.85 -37.94 9.46
C ASP A 157 0.38 -37.65 10.89
N GLY A 158 0.40 -36.38 11.30
CA GLY A 158 0.04 -35.87 12.62
C GLY A 158 1.11 -36.08 13.69
N SER A 159 2.29 -36.60 13.35
CA SER A 159 3.38 -36.79 14.32
C SER A 159 4.29 -35.57 14.41
N SER A 160 4.85 -35.30 15.59
CA SER A 160 5.80 -34.19 15.76
C SER A 160 7.19 -34.56 15.20
N ALA A 161 7.82 -33.61 14.51
CA ALA A 161 9.16 -33.74 13.97
C ALA A 161 10.21 -33.06 14.85
N ASP A 162 11.37 -33.71 15.01
CA ASP A 162 12.58 -33.10 15.58
C ASP A 162 13.27 -32.27 14.49
N VAL A 163 13.01 -30.96 14.51
CA VAL A 163 13.60 -29.97 13.60
C VAL A 163 14.73 -29.26 14.32
N LYS A 164 15.96 -29.37 13.79
CA LYS A 164 17.15 -28.82 14.42
C LYS A 164 17.60 -27.55 13.74
N LEU A 165 17.85 -26.51 14.52
CA LEU A 165 18.73 -25.46 14.05
C LEU A 165 20.20 -25.90 14.18
N PRO A 166 21.00 -25.79 13.11
CA PRO A 166 22.42 -26.09 13.18
C PRO A 166 23.19 -25.13 14.09
N SER A 167 22.65 -23.92 14.30
CA SER A 167 23.12 -22.90 15.22
C SER A 167 21.92 -22.15 15.80
N GLU A 168 22.03 -21.64 17.02
CA GLU A 168 20.98 -20.81 17.67
C GLU A 168 20.63 -19.56 16.84
N LYS A 169 21.51 -19.18 15.92
CA LYS A 169 21.33 -18.04 15.02
C LYS A 169 21.47 -18.46 13.57
N LEU A 170 20.59 -17.97 12.71
CA LEU A 170 20.70 -18.12 11.25
C LEU A 170 21.28 -16.83 10.67
N ARG A 171 22.26 -16.94 9.77
CA ARG A 171 23.01 -15.80 9.23
C ARG A 171 22.93 -15.79 7.71
N ILE A 172 22.68 -14.62 7.14
CA ILE A 172 22.78 -14.32 5.71
C ILE A 172 23.81 -13.22 5.49
N ASN A 173 24.67 -13.40 4.48
CA ASN A 173 25.61 -12.38 4.02
C ASN A 173 25.05 -11.73 2.76
N GLN A 174 24.15 -10.77 2.93
CA GLN A 174 23.55 -10.02 1.84
C GLN A 174 23.85 -8.55 2.03
N GLN A 175 24.33 -7.90 0.97
CA GLN A 175 24.58 -6.47 0.98
C GLN A 175 23.34 -5.72 0.50
N PHE A 176 22.94 -4.69 1.24
CA PHE A 176 21.88 -3.77 0.88
C PHE A 176 22.15 -2.39 1.49
N VAL A 177 21.42 -1.38 1.04
CA VAL A 177 21.59 0.01 1.50
C VAL A 177 20.27 0.49 2.06
N VAL A 178 20.33 1.18 3.20
CA VAL A 178 19.20 1.90 3.80
C VAL A 178 19.58 3.37 3.83
N GLY A 179 18.87 4.20 3.09
CA GLY A 179 18.99 5.65 3.11
C GLY A 179 18.29 6.30 4.31
N THR A 180 18.50 7.60 4.45
CA THR A 180 17.77 8.41 5.44
C THR A 180 16.30 8.52 5.05
N ASN A 181 15.39 8.25 5.98
CA ASN A 181 13.94 8.20 5.77
C ASN A 181 13.55 7.27 4.60
N GLU A 182 14.38 6.26 4.32
CA GLU A 182 14.10 5.25 3.30
C GLU A 182 13.61 3.99 4.00
N SER A 183 12.45 3.50 3.57
CA SER A 183 11.94 2.17 3.95
C SER A 183 12.34 1.13 2.90
N VAL A 184 12.92 0.03 3.35
CA VAL A 184 13.41 -1.07 2.51
C VAL A 184 12.79 -2.38 2.97
N ASP A 185 12.14 -3.10 2.05
CA ASP A 185 11.67 -4.46 2.30
C ASP A 185 12.87 -5.42 2.23
N PHE A 186 13.05 -6.26 3.24
CA PHE A 186 14.06 -7.32 3.25
C PHE A 186 13.38 -8.67 3.49
N VAL A 187 13.48 -9.58 2.53
CA VAL A 187 13.00 -10.96 2.69
C VAL A 187 14.10 -11.83 3.28
N TYR A 188 13.80 -12.52 4.36
CA TYR A 188 14.65 -13.53 4.98
C TYR A 188 14.09 -14.92 4.69
N ASP A 189 14.66 -15.56 3.68
CA ASP A 189 14.21 -16.86 3.21
C ASP A 189 14.86 -18.01 3.99
N ILE A 190 14.02 -18.96 4.39
CA ILE A 190 14.36 -20.12 5.19
C ILE A 190 14.04 -21.38 4.39
N THR A 191 14.78 -22.48 4.58
CA THR A 191 14.36 -23.78 4.03
C THR A 191 14.59 -24.89 5.03
N VAL A 192 13.66 -25.84 5.05
CA VAL A 192 13.79 -27.07 5.82
C VAL A 192 14.31 -28.23 4.97
N ILE A 193 15.30 -28.95 5.47
CA ILE A 193 15.93 -30.10 4.78
C ILE A 193 15.88 -31.38 5.63
N LYS A 194 15.54 -32.50 5.00
CA LYS A 194 15.46 -33.81 5.66
C LYS A 194 16.85 -34.44 5.85
N ARG A 195 17.17 -34.91 7.06
CA ARG A 195 18.44 -35.57 7.37
C ARG A 195 18.33 -37.09 7.41
N GLY A 196 18.99 -37.74 6.45
CA GLY A 196 19.36 -39.16 6.52
C GLY A 196 18.20 -40.12 6.82
N GLN A 197 18.52 -41.25 7.45
CA GLN A 197 17.53 -42.30 7.79
C GLN A 197 16.86 -42.10 9.16
N SER A 198 17.24 -41.06 9.91
CA SER A 198 16.72 -40.79 11.26
C SER A 198 15.38 -40.04 11.27
N GLY A 199 14.97 -39.48 10.13
CA GLY A 199 13.72 -38.71 10.03
C GLY A 199 13.76 -37.33 10.71
N SER A 200 14.94 -36.84 11.08
CA SER A 200 15.15 -35.50 11.65
C SER A 200 15.29 -34.45 10.54
N TYR A 201 14.93 -33.21 10.80
CA TYR A 201 15.02 -32.10 9.85
C TYR A 201 16.00 -31.02 10.31
N ASN A 202 16.52 -30.23 9.39
CA ASN A 202 17.34 -29.05 9.69
C ASN A 202 16.74 -27.83 9.01
N ILE A 203 16.78 -26.67 9.67
CA ILE A 203 16.50 -25.38 9.04
C ILE A 203 17.81 -24.68 8.66
N GLN A 204 17.82 -24.03 7.50
CA GLN A 204 18.93 -23.18 7.05
C GLN A 204 18.39 -21.94 6.32
N PRO A 205 19.08 -20.80 6.38
CA PRO A 205 18.72 -19.66 5.56
C PRO A 205 19.15 -19.87 4.10
N VAL A 206 18.43 -19.27 3.15
CA VAL A 206 18.72 -19.34 1.72
C VAL A 206 19.14 -17.96 1.21
N ALA A 207 20.43 -17.67 1.36
CA ALA A 207 20.98 -16.36 1.03
C ALA A 207 20.74 -15.89 -0.42
N SER A 208 20.57 -16.80 -1.39
CA SER A 208 20.29 -16.43 -2.79
C SER A 208 18.86 -15.98 -3.04
N GLU A 209 17.94 -16.34 -2.14
CA GLU A 209 16.50 -16.04 -2.23
C GLU A 209 16.11 -15.06 -1.12
N SER A 210 17.10 -14.42 -0.49
CA SER A 210 16.91 -13.41 0.55
C SER A 210 17.50 -12.08 0.11
N GLY A 211 16.91 -10.98 0.59
CA GLY A 211 17.36 -9.63 0.29
C GLY A 211 16.23 -8.70 -0.11
N THR A 212 16.61 -7.55 -0.65
CA THR A 212 15.70 -6.42 -0.88
C THR A 212 15.13 -6.36 -2.30
N GLU A 213 15.52 -7.31 -3.16
CA GLU A 213 15.06 -7.42 -4.54
C GLU A 213 14.21 -8.69 -4.77
N VAL A 214 13.84 -9.38 -3.69
CA VAL A 214 13.06 -10.61 -3.72
C VAL A 214 11.58 -10.26 -3.86
N PRO A 215 10.83 -10.90 -4.76
CA PRO A 215 9.38 -10.70 -4.85
C PRO A 215 8.70 -11.17 -3.57
N ILE A 216 7.65 -10.46 -3.17
CA ILE A 216 6.86 -10.77 -1.98
C ILE A 216 5.39 -10.82 -2.40
N ASP A 217 4.76 -11.96 -2.14
CA ASP A 217 3.32 -12.11 -2.04
C ASP A 217 3.01 -12.18 -0.54
N ARG A 218 2.34 -11.18 0.03
CA ARG A 218 2.12 -11.15 1.47
C ARG A 218 1.05 -12.16 1.86
N VAL A 219 1.32 -12.91 2.93
CA VAL A 219 0.37 -13.80 3.57
C VAL A 219 0.17 -13.27 4.97
N ASP A 220 -1.03 -12.82 5.27
CA ASP A 220 -1.36 -12.29 6.60
C ASP A 220 -1.22 -13.41 7.62
N ASP A 221 -0.66 -13.11 8.80
CA ASP A 221 -0.54 -14.10 9.88
C ASP A 221 -1.89 -14.36 10.59
N ASP A 222 -3.01 -13.89 10.02
CA ASP A 222 -4.36 -13.98 10.58
C ASP A 222 -5.02 -15.37 10.40
N ASP A 223 -4.30 -16.47 10.67
CA ASP A 223 -4.97 -17.74 11.10
C ASP A 223 -4.72 -18.02 12.59
N GLU A 224 -4.81 -17.01 13.44
CA GLU A 224 -5.59 -17.29 14.64
C GLU A 224 -7.04 -17.13 14.22
N GLU A 225 -7.81 -18.22 14.23
CA GLU A 225 -9.27 -18.13 14.18
C GLU A 225 -9.71 -17.25 15.35
N MET A 226 -9.79 -15.95 15.09
CA MET A 226 -10.49 -14.99 15.91
C MET A 226 -11.94 -15.45 15.80
N ASP A 227 -12.44 -16.05 16.88
CA ASP A 227 -13.87 -16.09 17.12
C ASP A 227 -14.38 -14.67 16.83
N ASP A 228 -15.35 -14.62 15.93
CA ASP A 228 -16.03 -13.47 15.35
C ASP A 228 -16.76 -12.66 16.46
N GLU A 229 -16.03 -12.20 17.47
CA GLU A 229 -16.42 -11.08 18.32
C GLU A 229 -15.84 -9.85 17.66
N GLU A 230 -16.55 -9.40 16.62
CA GLU A 230 -16.92 -8.00 16.44
C GLU A 230 -16.03 -7.06 17.27
N MET A 231 -14.82 -6.74 16.77
CA MET A 231 -14.03 -5.63 17.29
C MET A 231 -14.65 -4.30 16.80
N THR A 232 -15.97 -4.15 16.92
CA THR A 232 -16.58 -2.86 17.13
C THR A 232 -16.27 -2.45 18.57
N ALA A 233 -15.02 -2.10 18.83
CA ALA A 233 -14.76 -1.15 19.88
C ALA A 233 -15.23 0.23 19.37
N THR A 234 -16.54 0.41 19.21
CA THR A 234 -17.10 1.74 19.42
C THR A 234 -16.55 2.17 20.77
N PRO A 235 -15.78 3.27 20.88
CA PRO A 235 -15.19 3.65 22.14
C PRO A 235 -16.34 3.77 23.12
N THR A 236 -16.40 2.85 24.09
CA THR A 236 -17.35 3.01 25.18
C THR A 236 -16.87 4.24 25.92
N ASP A 237 -17.64 5.32 25.76
CA ASP A 237 -17.54 6.58 26.48
C ASP A 237 -17.53 6.33 28.00
N ASP A 238 -16.36 5.97 28.54
CA ASP A 238 -16.05 5.91 29.97
C ASP A 238 -14.90 6.87 30.33
N GLY A 239 -14.47 7.69 29.36
CA GLY A 239 -13.59 8.82 29.57
C GLY A 239 -14.42 10.07 29.79
N SER A 240 -14.37 10.66 30.98
CA SER A 240 -14.90 12.00 31.24
C SER A 240 -14.56 12.93 30.06
N ALA A 241 -15.58 13.50 29.41
CA ALA A 241 -15.54 14.33 28.19
C ALA A 241 -14.63 15.58 28.22
N GLY A 242 -13.72 15.69 29.21
CA GLY A 242 -12.69 16.73 29.32
C GLY A 242 -11.25 16.20 29.21
N ASP A 243 -11.04 14.92 28.85
CA ASP A 243 -9.71 14.32 28.66
C ASP A 243 -9.47 13.81 27.21
N GLN A 244 -10.33 14.19 26.26
CA GLN A 244 -10.19 13.85 24.83
C GLN A 244 -9.94 15.11 23.98
N ALA A 245 -9.26 14.95 22.87
CA ALA A 245 -9.11 15.94 21.80
C ALA A 245 -9.96 15.51 20.59
N LYS A 246 -10.48 16.48 19.84
CA LYS A 246 -11.09 16.25 18.54
C LYS A 246 -10.01 16.26 17.46
N MET A 247 -9.89 15.17 16.70
CA MET A 247 -8.96 15.02 15.59
C MET A 247 -9.73 15.03 14.28
N ASN A 248 -9.45 16.00 13.41
CA ASN A 248 -9.92 16.02 12.03
C ASN A 248 -8.81 15.44 11.15
N PHE A 249 -9.09 14.34 10.46
CA PHE A 249 -8.09 13.62 9.70
C PHE A 249 -8.28 13.82 8.20
N TYR A 250 -7.28 14.39 7.54
CA TYR A 250 -7.32 14.70 6.11
C TYR A 250 -6.34 13.82 5.35
N VAL A 251 -6.65 13.56 4.08
CA VAL A 251 -5.73 12.93 3.13
C VAL A 251 -5.39 13.91 2.01
N SER A 252 -4.11 13.96 1.64
CA SER A 252 -3.58 14.71 0.51
C SER A 252 -2.66 13.83 -0.36
N ASP A 253 -2.28 14.33 -1.53
CA ASP A 253 -1.27 13.71 -2.39
C ASP A 253 -0.11 14.68 -2.73
N GLN A 254 1.12 14.21 -2.58
CA GLN A 254 2.28 14.86 -3.15
C GLN A 254 2.41 14.54 -4.64
N GLN A 255 2.37 15.60 -5.44
CA GLN A 255 2.56 15.59 -6.89
C GLN A 255 3.90 14.92 -7.29
N ASN A 256 3.85 13.62 -7.57
CA ASN A 256 4.95 12.83 -8.13
C ASN A 256 4.52 12.13 -9.42
N ALA A 257 4.21 10.83 -9.38
CA ALA A 257 3.74 10.08 -10.55
C ALA A 257 2.21 10.14 -10.71
N ILE A 258 1.52 10.92 -9.88
CA ILE A 258 0.06 11.08 -9.92
C ILE A 258 -0.44 11.61 -11.27
N ASP A 259 0.37 12.41 -11.98
CA ASP A 259 0.06 12.96 -13.31
C ASP A 259 -0.08 11.89 -14.42
N ASP A 260 0.43 10.66 -14.17
CA ASP A 260 0.23 9.54 -15.09
C ASP A 260 -1.22 9.01 -15.05
N PHE A 261 -1.98 9.38 -14.02
CA PHE A 261 -3.36 8.93 -13.75
C PHE A 261 -4.38 9.97 -14.19
N ARG A 262 -5.50 9.46 -14.71
CA ARG A 262 -6.73 10.22 -14.90
C ARG A 262 -7.57 10.23 -13.62
N HIS A 263 -7.62 9.09 -12.94
CA HIS A 263 -8.27 8.89 -11.64
C HIS A 263 -7.42 7.91 -10.85
N LEU A 264 -7.29 8.15 -9.55
CA LEU A 264 -6.65 7.22 -8.63
C LEU A 264 -7.45 7.16 -7.35
N ASN A 265 -8.33 6.17 -7.29
CA ASN A 265 -9.24 5.98 -6.17
C ASN A 265 -8.58 5.09 -5.12
N VAL A 266 -8.58 5.54 -3.88
CA VAL A 266 -8.07 4.82 -2.71
C VAL A 266 -9.23 4.66 -1.74
N THR A 267 -9.55 3.41 -1.39
CA THR A 267 -10.58 3.08 -0.40
C THR A 267 -9.91 2.84 0.94
N ILE A 268 -10.25 3.69 1.92
CA ILE A 268 -9.66 3.66 3.26
C ILE A 268 -10.74 3.15 4.21
N GLU A 269 -10.41 2.12 4.99
CA GLU A 269 -11.33 1.43 5.88
C GLU A 269 -11.26 2.01 7.31
N ALA A 270 -10.04 2.22 7.80
CA ALA A 270 -9.82 2.71 9.16
C ALA A 270 -8.54 3.54 9.27
N VAL A 271 -8.44 4.32 10.36
CA VAL A 271 -7.23 5.06 10.73
C VAL A 271 -6.83 4.73 12.16
N GLY A 272 -5.53 4.64 12.43
CA GLY A 272 -5.01 4.27 13.74
C GLY A 272 -3.99 5.24 14.29
N PHE A 273 -3.93 5.33 15.61
CA PHE A 273 -2.99 6.20 16.32
C PHE A 273 -2.30 5.46 17.47
N GLN A 274 -0.98 5.60 17.58
CA GLN A 274 -0.19 5.03 18.68
C GLN A 274 0.24 6.11 19.67
N ARG A 275 -0.05 5.91 20.95
CA ARG A 275 0.42 6.78 22.04
C ARG A 275 1.86 6.43 22.45
N GLY A 276 2.68 7.47 22.65
CA GLY A 276 4.07 7.32 23.05
C GLY A 276 4.24 6.86 24.50
N GLY A 277 5.12 5.88 24.72
CA GLY A 277 5.48 5.37 26.05
C GLY A 277 4.80 4.07 26.48
N GLU A 278 3.91 3.52 25.66
CA GLU A 278 3.27 2.22 25.85
C GLU A 278 3.40 1.41 24.55
N SER A 279 4.25 0.36 24.55
CA SER A 279 4.35 -0.52 23.38
C SER A 279 3.02 -1.25 23.17
N GLY A 280 2.45 -1.15 21.97
CA GLY A 280 1.32 -1.99 21.53
C GLY A 280 -0.09 -1.50 21.84
N ASN A 281 -0.32 -0.24 22.25
CA ASN A 281 -1.67 0.30 22.40
C ASN A 281 -2.04 1.19 21.21
N TRP A 282 -2.52 0.56 20.15
CA TRP A 282 -3.13 1.23 19.00
C TRP A 282 -4.58 1.56 19.32
N THR A 283 -5.05 2.70 18.85
CA THR A 283 -6.47 3.01 18.83
C THR A 283 -6.88 3.25 17.40
N GLU A 284 -7.73 2.36 16.89
CA GLU A 284 -8.28 2.39 15.53
C GLU A 284 -9.65 3.05 15.53
N TYR A 285 -9.94 3.73 14.44
CA TYR A 285 -11.20 4.40 14.18
C TYR A 285 -11.62 4.08 12.74
N ASP A 286 -12.82 3.53 12.61
CA ASP A 286 -13.45 3.22 11.34
C ASP A 286 -13.77 4.52 10.56
N VAL A 287 -13.63 4.48 9.25
CA VAL A 287 -13.97 5.58 8.34
C VAL A 287 -14.96 5.18 7.25
N ASP A 288 -15.73 4.12 7.48
CA ASP A 288 -16.84 3.65 6.66
C ASP A 288 -16.44 3.37 5.20
N ASP A 289 -15.29 2.72 4.98
CA ASP A 289 -14.76 2.39 3.64
C ASP A 289 -14.75 3.58 2.66
N ARG A 290 -14.37 4.77 3.16
CA ARG A 290 -14.41 6.00 2.37
C ARG A 290 -13.41 5.94 1.21
N THR A 291 -13.93 6.15 0.00
CA THR A 291 -13.11 6.20 -1.23
C THR A 291 -12.78 7.63 -1.62
N VAL A 292 -11.49 7.93 -1.82
CA VAL A 292 -10.98 9.24 -2.22
C VAL A 292 -10.21 9.17 -3.54
N ASP A 293 -10.40 10.14 -4.44
CA ASP A 293 -9.62 10.26 -5.69
C ASP A 293 -8.41 11.18 -5.46
N LEU A 294 -7.23 10.59 -5.28
CA LEU A 294 -5.98 11.30 -5.00
C LEU A 294 -5.57 12.26 -6.12
N THR A 295 -6.05 12.07 -7.35
CA THR A 295 -5.74 12.99 -8.46
C THR A 295 -6.29 14.39 -8.24
N ARG A 296 -7.29 14.55 -7.36
CA ARG A 296 -7.88 15.83 -6.96
C ARG A 296 -7.17 16.46 -5.75
N LEU A 297 -6.34 15.71 -5.04
CA LEU A 297 -5.77 16.08 -3.75
C LEU A 297 -4.30 16.50 -3.85
N GLN A 298 -3.87 16.97 -5.01
CA GLN A 298 -2.46 17.29 -5.24
C GLN A 298 -2.04 18.56 -4.50
N GLY A 299 -0.92 18.51 -3.77
CA GLY A 299 -0.34 19.63 -3.05
C GLY A 299 -1.09 19.94 -1.77
N ASP A 300 -1.40 21.22 -1.52
CA ASP A 300 -2.11 21.66 -0.32
C ASP A 300 -3.60 21.20 -0.31
N ASN A 301 -4.11 20.68 -1.43
CA ASN A 301 -5.47 20.18 -1.54
C ASN A 301 -5.67 18.93 -0.70
N ALA A 302 -6.62 18.92 0.23
CA ALA A 302 -6.89 17.75 1.07
C ALA A 302 -8.38 17.50 1.26
N THR A 303 -8.72 16.23 1.48
CA THR A 303 -10.08 15.77 1.78
C THR A 303 -10.17 15.31 3.23
N LEU A 304 -11.17 15.78 3.97
CA LEU A 304 -11.50 15.28 5.30
C LEU A 304 -12.05 13.86 5.18
N LEU A 305 -11.36 12.90 5.79
CA LEU A 305 -11.88 11.53 5.90
C LEU A 305 -12.96 11.45 6.98
N ASN A 306 -12.62 11.83 8.21
CA ASN A 306 -13.54 11.82 9.34
C ASN A 306 -12.96 12.65 10.52
N SER A 307 -13.80 12.88 11.54
CA SER A 307 -13.44 13.52 12.79
C SER A 307 -13.61 12.55 13.98
N PHE A 308 -12.56 12.38 14.78
CA PHE A 308 -12.53 11.42 15.89
C PHE A 308 -12.32 12.11 17.24
N GLY A 309 -12.81 11.47 18.32
CA GLY A 309 -12.46 11.83 19.68
C GLY A 309 -11.29 10.98 20.17
N ILE A 310 -10.07 11.51 20.17
CA ILE A 310 -8.86 10.79 20.60
C ILE A 310 -8.49 11.14 22.04
N PRO A 311 -7.99 10.19 22.86
CA PRO A 311 -7.50 10.51 24.21
C PRO A 311 -6.38 11.55 24.19
N ALA A 312 -6.39 12.50 25.14
CA ALA A 312 -5.31 13.46 25.28
C ALA A 312 -3.98 12.75 25.60
N GLY A 313 -2.88 13.11 24.94
CA GLY A 313 -1.59 12.47 25.10
C GLY A 313 -0.61 12.75 23.97
N ASN A 314 0.58 12.17 24.06
CA ASN A 314 1.58 12.24 22.99
C ASN A 314 1.42 11.02 22.08
N TYR A 315 1.41 11.24 20.78
CA TYR A 315 1.34 10.21 19.76
C TYR A 315 2.66 10.14 19.00
N THR A 316 2.99 8.95 18.52
CA THR A 316 4.28 8.67 17.87
C THR A 316 4.14 8.08 16.48
N LYS A 317 2.98 7.47 16.19
CA LYS A 317 2.69 6.85 14.91
C LYS A 317 1.22 7.04 14.55
N VAL A 318 0.98 7.08 13.25
CA VAL A 318 -0.33 7.15 12.61
C VAL A 318 -0.35 6.12 11.50
N PHE A 319 -1.46 5.43 11.29
CA PHE A 319 -1.61 4.60 10.09
C PHE A 319 -2.99 4.77 9.47
N ILE A 320 -3.10 4.31 8.22
CA ILE A 320 -4.37 4.12 7.53
C ILE A 320 -4.45 2.67 7.03
N HIS A 321 -5.61 2.04 7.16
CA HIS A 321 -5.94 0.78 6.50
C HIS A 321 -6.55 1.09 5.13
N VAL A 322 -5.92 0.59 4.09
CA VAL A 322 -6.35 0.73 2.70
C VAL A 322 -6.82 -0.62 2.21
N ASN A 323 -8.11 -0.70 1.93
CA ASN A 323 -8.76 -1.90 1.41
C ASN A 323 -8.40 -2.11 -0.07
N GLU A 324 -8.51 -1.05 -0.88
CA GLU A 324 -8.31 -1.14 -2.32
C GLU A 324 -7.71 0.13 -2.92
N VAL A 325 -6.90 -0.03 -3.99
CA VAL A 325 -6.41 1.09 -4.81
C VAL A 325 -6.66 0.82 -6.29
N ASN A 326 -7.48 1.67 -6.89
CA ASN A 326 -7.90 1.57 -8.29
C ASN A 326 -7.37 2.75 -9.11
N GLY A 327 -6.38 2.47 -9.96
CA GLY A 327 -5.75 3.46 -10.83
C GLY A 327 -6.22 3.36 -12.28
N THR A 328 -6.74 4.46 -12.82
CA THR A 328 -6.99 4.63 -14.26
C THR A 328 -5.94 5.57 -14.83
N LEU A 329 -5.14 5.10 -15.79
CA LEU A 329 -4.10 5.90 -16.44
C LEU A 329 -4.69 6.90 -17.43
N THR A 330 -3.90 7.92 -17.78
CA THR A 330 -4.28 8.95 -18.76
C THR A 330 -4.64 8.40 -20.15
N ASP A 331 -4.08 7.24 -20.54
CA ASP A 331 -4.42 6.55 -21.78
C ASP A 331 -5.73 5.73 -21.72
N GLY A 332 -6.39 5.70 -20.55
CA GLY A 332 -7.64 4.99 -20.29
C GLY A 332 -7.46 3.53 -19.89
N SER A 333 -6.24 3.01 -19.78
CA SER A 333 -5.99 1.68 -19.24
C SER A 333 -6.02 1.68 -17.70
N SER A 334 -6.53 0.60 -17.11
CA SER A 334 -6.42 0.39 -15.66
C SER A 334 -5.07 -0.24 -15.31
N THR A 335 -4.56 0.09 -14.13
CA THR A 335 -3.35 -0.53 -13.58
C THR A 335 -3.56 -0.84 -12.11
N ASP A 336 -3.04 -1.99 -11.68
CA ASP A 336 -2.87 -2.27 -10.26
C ASP A 336 -1.80 -1.33 -9.69
N VAL A 337 -2.17 -0.55 -8.68
CA VAL A 337 -1.22 0.21 -7.88
C VAL A 337 -0.88 -0.64 -6.66
N LYS A 338 0.41 -0.90 -6.45
CA LYS A 338 0.85 -1.81 -5.39
C LYS A 338 0.95 -1.07 -4.06
N LEU A 339 0.15 -1.54 -3.11
CA LEU A 339 0.24 -1.21 -1.70
C LEU A 339 1.47 -1.90 -1.08
N PRO A 340 2.34 -1.17 -0.37
CA PRO A 340 3.43 -1.76 0.40
C PRO A 340 2.90 -2.58 1.58
N SER A 341 1.68 -2.29 2.05
CA SER A 341 0.94 -2.99 3.10
C SER A 341 -0.49 -2.48 3.05
N GLU A 342 -1.44 -3.26 3.57
CA GLU A 342 -2.82 -2.81 3.78
C GLU A 342 -2.82 -1.67 4.82
N GLU A 343 -1.95 -1.76 5.83
CA GLU A 343 -1.70 -0.68 6.77
C GLU A 343 -0.52 0.20 6.32
N ILE A 344 -0.79 1.44 5.94
CA ILE A 344 0.27 2.39 5.60
C ILE A 344 0.62 3.19 6.86
N GLN A 345 1.79 2.91 7.44
CA GLN A 345 2.26 3.57 8.66
C GLN A 345 3.07 4.84 8.38
N LEU A 346 2.88 5.82 9.25
CA LEU A 346 3.56 7.09 9.28
C LEU A 346 4.05 7.38 10.70
N ASN A 347 5.37 7.53 10.86
CA ASN A 347 5.98 7.92 12.12
C ASN A 347 5.97 9.44 12.26
N GLU A 348 4.84 10.00 12.70
CA GLU A 348 4.71 11.44 12.96
C GLU A 348 4.31 11.69 14.42
N ASN A 349 5.08 12.54 15.10
CA ASN A 349 4.86 12.87 16.50
C ASN A 349 3.94 14.08 16.63
N PHE A 350 2.86 13.95 17.40
CA PHE A 350 2.01 15.08 17.76
C PHE A 350 1.48 14.96 19.19
N GLU A 351 1.09 16.09 19.78
CA GLU A 351 0.50 16.15 21.11
C GLU A 351 -0.98 16.52 21.00
N ALA A 352 -1.83 15.67 21.56
CA ALA A 352 -3.25 15.94 21.72
C ALA A 352 -3.53 16.50 23.11
N ALA A 353 -3.81 17.79 23.20
CA ALA A 353 -4.21 18.42 24.45
C ALA A 353 -5.70 18.13 24.75
N PRO A 354 -6.10 18.02 26.03
CA PRO A 354 -7.51 17.84 26.38
C PRO A 354 -8.35 19.02 25.88
N ASP A 355 -9.53 18.72 25.35
CA ASP A 355 -10.49 19.67 24.74
C ASP A 355 -9.90 20.48 23.57
N SER A 356 -8.83 19.99 22.92
CA SER A 356 -8.27 20.61 21.73
C SER A 356 -8.88 20.06 20.44
N GLU A 357 -8.86 20.87 19.39
CA GLU A 357 -9.14 20.44 18.03
C GLU A 357 -7.83 20.43 17.25
N ILE A 358 -7.56 19.33 16.55
CA ILE A 358 -6.32 19.05 15.85
C ILE A 358 -6.70 18.68 14.41
N ASP A 359 -6.12 19.37 13.44
CA ASP A 359 -6.17 18.93 12.06
C ASP A 359 -4.87 18.15 11.79
N PHE A 360 -4.98 16.94 11.24
CA PHE A 360 -3.83 16.13 10.84
C PHE A 360 -3.96 15.77 9.37
N VAL A 361 -2.93 16.10 8.58
CA VAL A 361 -2.87 15.73 7.16
C VAL A 361 -2.01 14.47 7.01
N TYR A 362 -2.55 13.49 6.31
CA TYR A 362 -1.84 12.29 5.89
C TYR A 362 -1.56 12.38 4.39
N ASP A 363 -0.32 12.73 4.04
CA ASP A 363 0.09 12.91 2.66
C ASP A 363 0.59 11.60 2.06
N ILE A 364 0.05 11.29 0.89
CA ILE A 364 0.34 10.08 0.12
C ILE A 364 1.10 10.47 -1.14
N THR A 365 1.94 9.58 -1.66
CA THR A 365 2.54 9.79 -2.97
C THR A 365 2.68 8.53 -3.78
N ILE A 366 2.62 8.71 -5.11
CA ILE A 366 2.73 7.65 -6.08
C ILE A 366 4.10 7.69 -6.76
N ILE A 367 4.79 6.55 -6.75
CA ILE A 367 6.13 6.37 -7.34
C ILE A 367 6.09 5.29 -8.42
N LYS A 368 6.57 5.63 -9.62
CA LYS A 368 6.67 4.70 -10.75
C LYS A 368 7.86 3.75 -10.62
N ARG A 369 7.62 2.45 -10.79
CA ARG A 369 8.66 1.41 -10.77
C ARG A 369 9.19 1.07 -12.17
N GLY A 370 10.49 1.32 -12.36
CA GLY A 370 11.30 0.67 -13.40
C GLY A 370 10.73 0.72 -14.83
N ARG A 371 10.99 -0.34 -15.62
CA ARG A 371 10.48 -0.49 -17.00
C ARG A 371 9.15 -1.24 -17.09
N SER A 372 8.63 -1.79 -15.99
CA SER A 372 7.41 -2.59 -15.96
C SER A 372 6.14 -1.74 -15.98
N GLY A 373 6.24 -0.45 -15.65
CA GLY A 373 5.10 0.48 -15.64
C GLY A 373 4.19 0.34 -14.41
N SER A 374 4.62 -0.37 -13.37
CA SER A 374 3.87 -0.52 -12.11
C SER A 374 4.08 0.69 -11.19
N TYR A 375 3.13 0.97 -10.29
CA TYR A 375 3.21 2.08 -9.34
C TYR A 375 3.17 1.58 -7.90
N ASN A 376 3.85 2.29 -7.00
CA ASN A 376 3.80 2.08 -5.56
C ASN A 376 3.24 3.33 -4.89
N ILE A 377 2.41 3.12 -3.87
CA ILE A 377 1.93 4.16 -2.96
C ILE A 377 2.84 4.20 -1.72
N LYS A 378 3.13 5.40 -1.21
CA LYS A 378 3.94 5.61 0.01
C LYS A 378 3.43 6.82 0.77
N PRO A 379 3.53 6.84 2.11
CA PRO A 379 3.28 8.05 2.88
C PRO A 379 4.47 9.00 2.77
N VAL A 380 4.21 10.30 2.90
CA VAL A 380 5.24 11.34 2.85
C VAL A 380 5.28 12.06 4.19
N ALA A 381 6.13 11.57 5.09
CA ALA A 381 6.22 12.11 6.45
C ALA A 381 6.50 13.61 6.50
N SER A 382 7.36 14.12 5.60
CA SER A 382 7.69 15.55 5.58
C SER A 382 6.55 16.48 5.17
N GLU A 383 5.52 15.95 4.53
CA GLU A 383 4.33 16.68 4.08
C GLU A 383 3.07 16.24 4.85
N SER A 384 3.25 15.42 5.89
CA SER A 384 2.18 14.97 6.79
C SER A 384 2.33 15.62 8.17
N GLY A 385 1.27 15.59 8.95
CA GLY A 385 1.26 16.08 10.33
C GLY A 385 0.27 17.20 10.58
N THR A 386 0.40 17.84 11.75
CA THR A 386 -0.57 18.84 12.25
C THR A 386 -0.28 20.27 11.82
N ASP A 387 0.89 20.52 11.23
CA ASP A 387 1.34 21.86 10.81
C ASP A 387 1.31 22.03 9.28
N VAL A 388 0.60 21.14 8.58
CA VAL A 388 0.51 21.12 7.11
C VAL A 388 -0.62 22.06 6.65
N PRO A 389 -0.41 22.90 5.62
CA PRO A 389 -1.47 23.69 5.01
C PRO A 389 -2.59 22.81 4.44
N ILE A 390 -3.84 23.25 4.59
CA ILE A 390 -5.01 22.53 4.08
C ILE A 390 -5.84 23.48 3.22
N ASP A 391 -5.96 23.15 1.95
CA ASP A 391 -6.97 23.66 1.03
C ASP A 391 -8.05 22.56 0.87
N ARG A 392 -9.17 22.68 1.59
CA ARG A 392 -10.22 21.66 1.55
C ARG A 392 -10.88 21.63 0.18
N VAL A 393 -11.00 20.45 -0.41
CA VAL A 393 -11.65 20.26 -1.71
C VAL A 393 -13.04 19.63 -1.62
N ASP A 394 -13.47 19.24 -0.42
CA ASP A 394 -14.79 18.62 -0.20
C ASP A 394 -15.91 19.65 -0.01
N ASP A 395 -15.56 20.94 0.09
CA ASP A 395 -16.50 22.02 0.35
C ASP A 395 -17.39 22.38 -0.87
N ASP A 396 -17.31 21.66 -1.98
CA ASP A 396 -18.12 21.94 -3.17
C ASP A 396 -19.54 21.31 -3.15
N GLU A 397 -19.89 20.51 -2.13
CA GLU A 397 -21.27 20.01 -1.97
C GLU A 397 -22.14 20.81 -0.98
N ASP A 398 -21.56 21.70 -0.15
CA ASP A 398 -22.32 22.49 0.85
C ASP A 398 -22.09 24.02 0.80
N ALA A 399 -21.28 24.54 -0.13
CA ALA A 399 -20.91 25.97 -0.16
C ALA A 399 -21.87 26.91 -0.92
N ASP A 400 -23.15 26.56 -1.11
CA ASP A 400 -24.14 27.44 -1.76
C ASP A 400 -25.30 27.94 -0.84
N GLU A 401 -25.18 27.83 0.49
CA GLU A 401 -26.13 28.48 1.42
C GLU A 401 -25.58 29.66 2.25
N GLU A 402 -24.28 29.96 2.25
CA GLU A 402 -23.77 31.17 2.93
C GLU A 402 -23.72 32.41 2.03
N ARG A 403 -24.85 32.71 1.37
CA ARG A 403 -25.15 34.08 0.91
C ARG A 403 -26.46 34.60 1.44
N GLY A 404 -26.46 34.75 2.77
CA GLY A 404 -26.97 35.95 3.40
C GLY A 404 -28.31 35.78 4.12
N GLN A 405 -28.29 36.03 5.42
CA GLN A 405 -29.06 37.11 6.04
C GLN A 405 -28.78 37.24 7.55
N ASP A 406 -28.24 38.40 7.91
CA ASP A 406 -28.58 39.23 9.07
C ASP A 406 -29.20 38.56 10.32
N GLU A 407 -28.43 38.63 11.40
CA GLU A 407 -28.85 38.98 12.77
C GLU A 407 -30.31 38.72 13.16
N ARG A 408 -30.54 37.69 14.00
CA ARG A 408 -31.28 37.87 15.27
C ARG A 408 -31.26 36.65 16.20
N ASP A 409 -31.06 36.98 17.47
CA ASP A 409 -31.13 36.14 18.67
C ASP A 409 -32.35 35.20 18.74
N ASP A 410 -32.16 33.93 19.10
CA ASP A 410 -32.97 33.26 20.13
C ASP A 410 -32.23 32.04 20.73
N PRO A 411 -31.93 32.02 22.05
CA PRO A 411 -31.43 30.86 22.75
C PRO A 411 -32.49 30.32 23.73
N ASP A 412 -33.31 29.35 23.32
CA ASP A 412 -33.94 28.44 24.28
C ASP A 412 -34.61 27.22 23.59
N ARG A 413 -33.98 26.07 23.83
CA ARG A 413 -34.59 24.76 24.14
C ARG A 413 -35.33 23.98 23.05
N GLY A 414 -34.81 22.76 22.88
CA GLY A 414 -35.63 21.56 23.07
C GLY A 414 -35.00 20.33 22.44
N ASP A 415 -34.49 19.43 23.28
CA ASP A 415 -34.24 18.03 22.93
C ASP A 415 -35.36 17.48 22.05
N GLU A 416 -35.05 17.01 20.84
CA GLU A 416 -35.67 15.81 20.27
C GLU A 416 -34.59 15.03 19.49
N MET A 417 -34.15 13.93 20.09
CA MET A 417 -33.42 12.85 19.43
C MET A 417 -34.29 12.30 18.30
N ALA A 418 -33.73 12.16 17.11
CA ALA A 418 -34.18 11.20 16.12
C ALA A 418 -32.93 10.63 15.46
N ASP A 419 -32.80 9.30 15.51
CA ASP A 419 -31.89 8.52 14.67
C ASP A 419 -32.00 9.03 13.24
N ASP A 420 -30.91 9.54 12.67
CA ASP A 420 -30.82 9.70 11.23
C ASP A 420 -30.26 8.41 10.63
N GLU A 421 -31.05 7.34 10.71
CA GLU A 421 -31.09 6.40 9.59
C GLU A 421 -31.77 7.16 8.45
N THR A 422 -31.04 8.06 7.78
CA THR A 422 -31.47 8.63 6.52
C THR A 422 -31.62 7.46 5.57
N ALA A 423 -32.85 6.99 5.38
CA ALA A 423 -33.15 5.89 4.48
C ALA A 423 -32.59 6.24 3.10
N GLU A 424 -31.56 5.51 2.67
CA GLU A 424 -30.80 5.76 1.44
C GLU A 424 -31.79 5.77 0.27
N PHE A 425 -32.10 6.97 -0.22
CA PHE A 425 -33.02 7.20 -1.32
C PHE A 425 -32.21 7.39 -2.58
N ASP A 426 -32.34 6.45 -3.51
CA ASP A 426 -31.49 6.33 -4.68
C ASP A 426 -32.32 6.27 -5.97
N ALA A 427 -31.77 6.82 -7.06
CA ALA A 427 -32.34 6.71 -8.39
C ALA A 427 -31.24 6.50 -9.44
N GLU A 428 -31.52 5.71 -10.46
CA GLU A 428 -30.55 5.41 -11.53
C GLU A 428 -31.22 5.18 -12.89
N PHE A 429 -30.47 5.34 -13.98
CA PHE A 429 -30.92 4.93 -15.31
C PHE A 429 -30.72 3.42 -15.50
N VAL A 430 -31.79 2.72 -15.87
CA VAL A 430 -31.74 1.29 -16.19
C VAL A 430 -31.21 1.13 -17.61
N GLY A 431 -29.90 0.92 -17.71
CA GLY A 431 -29.21 0.74 -18.98
C GLY A 431 -28.88 2.07 -19.65
N ASN A 432 -28.47 1.99 -20.92
CA ASN A 432 -27.90 3.12 -21.63
C ASN A 432 -28.97 4.10 -22.13
N VAL A 433 -28.67 5.40 -22.08
CA VAL A 433 -29.56 6.48 -22.55
C VAL A 433 -29.18 6.87 -23.98
N THR A 434 -30.12 6.69 -24.92
CA THR A 434 -29.86 6.88 -26.36
C THR A 434 -30.85 7.87 -26.97
N ALA A 435 -30.34 8.74 -27.86
CA ALA A 435 -31.12 9.82 -28.46
C ALA A 435 -32.26 9.25 -29.30
N GLY A 436 -33.49 9.72 -29.08
CA GLY A 436 -34.66 9.26 -29.81
C GLY A 436 -35.20 7.89 -29.37
N GLU A 437 -34.63 7.29 -28.33
CA GLU A 437 -35.13 6.06 -27.70
C GLU A 437 -35.79 6.35 -26.33
N ASN A 438 -36.33 5.30 -25.70
CA ASN A 438 -36.93 5.43 -24.38
C ASN A 438 -35.88 5.07 -23.31
N ALA A 439 -35.65 5.97 -22.35
CA ALA A 439 -34.85 5.71 -21.15
C ALA A 439 -35.76 5.25 -20.01
N THR A 440 -35.26 4.42 -19.11
CA THR A 440 -35.99 4.00 -17.91
C THR A 440 -35.24 4.44 -16.67
N VAL A 441 -35.92 5.09 -15.73
CA VAL A 441 -35.38 5.45 -14.43
C VAL A 441 -35.93 4.49 -13.40
N TYR A 442 -35.07 3.94 -12.56
CA TYR A 442 -35.41 3.12 -11.41
C TYR A 442 -35.18 3.91 -10.14
N VAL A 443 -36.17 3.90 -9.24
CA VAL A 443 -36.14 4.61 -7.96
C VAL A 443 -36.29 3.60 -6.84
N SER A 444 -35.39 3.67 -5.87
CA SER A 444 -35.37 2.77 -4.72
C SER A 444 -35.10 3.52 -3.42
N GLN A 445 -35.55 2.95 -2.31
CA GLN A 445 -35.25 3.44 -0.96
C GLN A 445 -34.87 2.24 -0.09
N ASN A 446 -33.69 2.26 0.53
CA ASN A 446 -33.12 1.12 1.24
C ASN A 446 -33.15 -0.18 0.40
N GLY A 447 -32.78 -0.08 -0.88
CA GLY A 447 -32.80 -1.19 -1.84
C GLY A 447 -34.19 -1.72 -2.23
N THR A 448 -35.28 -1.07 -1.79
CA THR A 448 -36.65 -1.45 -2.13
C THR A 448 -37.24 -0.49 -3.16
N ALA A 449 -37.83 -1.03 -4.23
CA ALA A 449 -38.45 -0.24 -5.28
C ALA A 449 -39.57 0.69 -4.77
N VAL A 450 -39.54 1.96 -5.18
CA VAL A 450 -40.45 3.01 -4.71
C VAL A 450 -41.57 3.27 -5.73
N GLU A 451 -42.83 3.03 -5.36
CA GLU A 451 -44.00 3.35 -6.19
C GLU A 451 -44.49 4.78 -5.96
N ASN A 452 -44.89 5.48 -7.04
CA ASN A 452 -45.38 6.86 -7.02
C ASN A 452 -44.32 7.92 -6.63
N ALA A 453 -43.04 7.66 -6.85
CA ALA A 453 -42.04 8.74 -6.88
C ALA A 453 -42.31 9.65 -8.08
N THR A 454 -42.16 10.96 -7.88
CA THR A 454 -42.36 11.98 -8.90
C THR A 454 -41.06 12.15 -9.65
N VAL A 455 -41.10 11.96 -10.96
CA VAL A 455 -39.94 12.08 -11.85
C VAL A 455 -40.21 13.20 -12.83
N THR A 456 -39.47 14.29 -12.73
CA THR A 456 -39.59 15.48 -13.55
C THR A 456 -38.55 15.45 -14.66
N TYR A 457 -39.02 15.46 -15.91
CA TYR A 457 -38.17 15.49 -17.10
C TYR A 457 -38.71 16.51 -18.10
N GLU A 458 -37.85 17.43 -18.56
CA GLU A 458 -38.21 18.56 -19.44
C GLU A 458 -39.43 19.39 -18.96
N GLY A 459 -39.69 19.40 -17.65
CA GLY A 459 -40.81 20.10 -17.03
C GLY A 459 -42.16 19.34 -17.05
N ASP A 460 -42.17 18.10 -17.53
CA ASP A 460 -43.29 17.16 -17.38
C ASP A 460 -43.03 16.20 -16.20
N GLU A 461 -44.07 15.94 -15.41
CA GLU A 461 -44.02 15.03 -14.25
C GLU A 461 -44.53 13.63 -14.62
N TYR A 462 -43.78 12.61 -14.21
CA TYR A 462 -44.08 11.20 -14.35
C TYR A 462 -44.11 10.53 -12.98
N LEU A 463 -44.81 9.41 -12.85
CA LEU A 463 -44.86 8.64 -11.60
C LEU A 463 -44.29 7.23 -11.82
N THR A 464 -43.45 6.78 -10.88
CA THR A 464 -42.94 5.41 -10.89
C THR A 464 -44.05 4.39 -10.63
N ASN A 465 -43.92 3.21 -11.24
CA ASN A 465 -44.85 2.09 -11.05
C ASN A 465 -44.52 1.26 -9.80
N ALA A 466 -45.33 0.23 -9.51
CA ALA A 466 -45.13 -0.67 -8.36
C ALA A 466 -43.77 -1.39 -8.29
N GLY A 467 -42.99 -1.36 -9.37
CA GLY A 467 -41.63 -1.88 -9.43
C GLY A 467 -40.57 -0.79 -9.42
N GLY A 468 -40.86 0.45 -9.03
CA GLY A 468 -39.87 1.53 -8.93
C GLY A 468 -39.48 2.18 -10.26
N ASN A 469 -40.07 1.74 -11.37
CA ASN A 469 -39.61 2.14 -12.70
C ASN A 469 -40.53 3.18 -13.35
N VAL A 470 -39.95 4.11 -14.11
CA VAL A 470 -40.65 5.01 -15.02
C VAL A 470 -39.90 5.11 -16.35
N THR A 471 -40.62 5.22 -17.46
CA THR A 471 -40.03 5.30 -18.80
C THR A 471 -40.27 6.67 -19.41
N LEU A 472 -39.18 7.31 -19.84
CA LEU A 472 -39.12 8.65 -20.43
C LEU A 472 -38.73 8.54 -21.90
N ALA A 473 -39.29 9.39 -22.75
CA ALA A 473 -38.93 9.43 -24.17
C ALA A 473 -37.85 10.48 -24.38
N VAL A 474 -36.64 10.07 -24.77
CA VAL A 474 -35.51 10.97 -24.98
C VAL A 474 -35.64 11.64 -26.36
N PRO A 475 -35.57 12.97 -26.47
CA PRO A 475 -35.56 13.66 -27.75
C PRO A 475 -34.42 13.18 -28.66
N SER A 476 -34.66 13.13 -29.98
CA SER A 476 -33.65 12.69 -30.96
C SER A 476 -32.46 13.64 -31.12
N ASP A 477 -32.59 14.86 -30.60
CA ASP A 477 -31.58 15.91 -30.61
C ASP A 477 -31.05 16.23 -29.20
N ALA A 478 -31.37 15.41 -28.21
CA ALA A 478 -30.80 15.53 -26.86
C ALA A 478 -29.32 15.12 -26.88
N GLU A 479 -28.45 15.99 -26.38
CA GLU A 479 -27.03 15.70 -26.12
C GLU A 479 -26.80 15.24 -24.67
N GLU A 480 -27.72 15.61 -23.77
CA GLU A 480 -27.71 15.28 -22.34
C GLU A 480 -29.17 15.09 -21.85
N VAL A 481 -29.37 14.20 -20.88
CA VAL A 481 -30.64 13.98 -20.19
C VAL A 481 -30.45 14.27 -18.72
N GLU A 482 -31.18 15.28 -18.21
CA GLU A 482 -31.26 15.63 -16.80
C GLU A 482 -32.67 15.32 -16.27
N VAL A 483 -32.77 14.54 -15.19
CA VAL A 483 -34.02 14.09 -14.59
C VAL A 483 -33.98 14.37 -13.08
N GLU A 484 -35.01 15.00 -12.54
CA GLU A 484 -35.16 15.25 -11.10
C GLU A 484 -36.19 14.27 -10.54
N VAL A 485 -35.86 13.58 -9.45
CA VAL A 485 -36.70 12.57 -8.80
C VAL A 485 -36.99 13.02 -7.38
N GLU A 486 -38.27 13.16 -7.04
CA GLU A 486 -38.75 13.56 -5.72
C GLU A 486 -39.64 12.46 -5.10
N TYR A 487 -39.37 12.06 -3.86
CA TYR A 487 -40.24 11.18 -3.09
C TYR A 487 -40.17 11.49 -1.60
N GLU A 488 -41.34 11.67 -0.97
CA GLU A 488 -41.49 12.15 0.40
C GLU A 488 -40.69 13.43 0.67
N ASP A 489 -39.54 13.33 1.33
CA ASP A 489 -38.66 14.45 1.68
C ASP A 489 -37.28 14.37 0.98
N GLY A 490 -37.07 13.38 0.09
CA GLY A 490 -35.82 13.17 -0.67
C GLY A 490 -35.91 13.66 -2.12
N THR A 491 -34.83 14.27 -2.63
CA THR A 491 -34.69 14.71 -4.02
C THR A 491 -33.36 14.23 -4.60
N VAL A 492 -33.38 13.58 -5.77
CA VAL A 492 -32.19 13.09 -6.48
C VAL A 492 -32.21 13.61 -7.91
N THR A 493 -31.08 14.12 -8.41
CA THR A 493 -30.95 14.58 -9.80
C THR A 493 -30.00 13.67 -10.58
N LEU A 494 -30.48 13.12 -11.69
CA LEU A 494 -29.71 12.26 -12.60
C LEU A 494 -29.29 13.05 -13.83
N LYS A 495 -28.03 12.90 -14.25
CA LYS A 495 -27.46 13.50 -15.47
C LYS A 495 -26.69 12.46 -16.26
N GLU A 496 -27.06 12.25 -17.52
CA GLU A 496 -26.38 11.29 -18.41
C GLU A 496 -26.16 11.91 -19.80
N GLU A 497 -24.96 11.74 -20.37
CA GLU A 497 -24.68 12.09 -21.77
C GLU A 497 -25.37 11.10 -22.72
N VAL A 498 -26.04 11.61 -23.75
CA VAL A 498 -26.86 10.78 -24.63
C VAL A 498 -26.01 10.19 -25.76
N GLU A 499 -26.01 8.87 -25.90
CA GLU A 499 -25.35 8.24 -27.06
C GLU A 499 -26.12 8.55 -28.36
N SER A 500 -25.42 9.12 -29.35
CA SER A 500 -26.00 9.41 -30.66
C SER A 500 -26.19 8.12 -31.46
N SER A 501 -27.41 7.84 -31.94
CA SER A 501 -27.72 6.62 -32.73
C SER A 501 -27.14 6.60 -34.15
N ASP A 502 -26.21 7.49 -34.50
CA ASP A 502 -25.57 7.54 -35.81
C ASP A 502 -24.21 6.82 -35.82
N GLU A 503 -24.22 5.49 -35.66
CA GLU A 503 -23.17 4.66 -36.27
C GLU A 503 -23.76 3.53 -37.11
N GLU A 504 -24.20 3.88 -38.32
CA GLU A 504 -24.29 2.94 -39.44
C GLU A 504 -22.87 2.79 -40.06
N THR A 505 -21.97 2.01 -39.45
CA THR A 505 -20.73 1.60 -40.13
C THR A 505 -20.99 0.43 -41.07
N VAL A 506 -21.41 0.80 -42.28
CA VAL A 506 -21.53 -0.06 -43.45
C VAL A 506 -20.14 -0.59 -43.87
N THR A 507 -20.09 -1.90 -44.08
CA THR A 507 -19.00 -2.68 -44.69
C THR A 507 -18.34 -2.04 -45.91
N ALA A 508 -17.00 -2.00 -45.94
CA ALA A 508 -16.22 -1.93 -47.16
C ALA A 508 -15.10 -2.98 -47.15
N THR A 509 -15.37 -4.11 -47.79
CA THR A 509 -14.40 -5.12 -48.21
C THR A 509 -13.66 -4.59 -49.44
N GLU A 510 -12.39 -4.19 -49.31
CA GLU A 510 -11.48 -4.16 -50.47
C GLU A 510 -10.09 -4.70 -50.09
N GLU A 511 -9.69 -5.70 -50.87
CA GLU A 511 -8.45 -6.44 -50.80
C GLU A 511 -7.26 -5.56 -51.25
N GLU A 512 -6.16 -5.54 -50.49
CA GLU A 512 -4.83 -5.30 -51.06
C GLU A 512 -3.79 -6.25 -50.43
N ASN A 513 -3.54 -7.33 -51.18
CA ASN A 513 -2.32 -8.15 -51.21
C ASN A 513 -1.10 -7.21 -51.47
N THR A 514 0.15 -7.36 -50.99
CA THR A 514 0.99 -8.52 -50.63
C THR A 514 2.34 -7.93 -50.21
N GLU A 515 3.06 -8.55 -49.26
CA GLU A 515 4.41 -9.10 -49.46
C GLU A 515 4.96 -9.64 -48.13
N THR A 516 4.94 -10.97 -48.00
CA THR A 516 5.71 -11.71 -47.00
C THR A 516 6.62 -12.67 -47.77
N GLU A 517 7.93 -12.39 -47.77
CA GLU A 517 8.93 -13.32 -48.27
C GLU A 517 9.05 -14.51 -47.31
N THR A 518 8.55 -15.68 -47.72
CA THR A 518 8.93 -16.95 -47.10
C THR A 518 9.33 -17.95 -48.17
N THR A 519 10.65 -18.17 -48.27
CA THR A 519 11.31 -19.29 -48.91
C THR A 519 10.70 -20.64 -48.51
N THR A 520 10.22 -21.45 -49.47
CA THR A 520 10.37 -22.93 -49.44
C THR A 520 10.23 -23.52 -50.84
N ALA A 521 10.99 -24.57 -51.11
CA ALA A 521 11.38 -25.09 -52.41
C ALA A 521 10.49 -26.22 -52.98
N THR A 522 10.33 -26.23 -54.32
CA THR A 522 10.13 -27.38 -55.26
C THR A 522 8.93 -28.35 -55.05
N PRO A 523 8.49 -29.15 -56.06
CA PRO A 523 8.93 -29.26 -57.46
C PRO A 523 7.80 -29.22 -58.54
N THR A 524 8.25 -28.94 -59.77
CA THR A 524 7.50 -28.99 -61.03
C THR A 524 7.30 -30.44 -61.53
N PRO A 525 6.21 -30.70 -62.29
CA PRO A 525 6.28 -31.66 -63.39
C PRO A 525 5.98 -30.99 -64.75
N THR A 526 6.97 -31.11 -65.63
CA THR A 526 6.90 -31.56 -67.04
C THR A 526 5.66 -31.18 -67.87
N LEU A 527 5.86 -30.44 -68.98
CA LEU A 527 5.89 -30.99 -70.35
C LEU A 527 5.91 -29.88 -71.44
N THR A 528 6.79 -30.11 -72.43
CA THR A 528 6.69 -29.75 -73.87
C THR A 528 6.61 -28.26 -74.26
N GLY A 529 7.39 -27.71 -75.18
CA GLY A 529 8.39 -28.23 -76.11
C GLY A 529 8.62 -27.20 -77.23
N THR A 530 9.80 -27.25 -77.87
CA THR A 530 10.16 -26.62 -79.18
C THR A 530 10.14 -25.08 -79.22
N SER A 531 11.04 -24.33 -79.87
CA SER A 531 11.96 -24.60 -80.98
C SER A 531 12.98 -23.45 -81.06
N THR A 532 14.26 -23.80 -81.26
CA THR A 532 15.26 -23.20 -82.16
C THR A 532 15.55 -21.69 -82.23
N ASP A 533 16.85 -21.43 -82.39
CA ASP A 533 17.48 -20.37 -83.22
C ASP A 533 17.64 -19.00 -82.53
N THR A 534 18.71 -18.23 -82.63
CA THR A 534 20.12 -18.33 -83.07
C THR A 534 20.70 -16.93 -82.82
N ALA A 535 22.02 -16.84 -82.63
CA ALA A 535 22.85 -15.64 -82.84
C ALA A 535 22.71 -14.48 -81.81
N ASN A 536 23.72 -13.70 -81.48
CA ASN A 536 25.16 -13.64 -81.80
C ASN A 536 25.68 -12.38 -81.09
N GLY A 537 26.95 -12.37 -80.70
CA GLY A 537 27.72 -11.14 -80.46
C GLY A 537 28.09 -10.88 -79.01
#